data_AF-A0A356K1W1-F1
#
_entry.id   AF-A0A356K1W1-F1
#
_cell.length_a   1.000
_cell.length_b   1.000
_cell.length_c   1.000
_cell.angle_alpha   90.00
_cell.angle_beta   90.00
_cell.angle_gamma   90.00
#
_symmetry.space_group_name_H-M   'P 1'
#
loop_
_entity.id
_entity.type
_entity.pdbx_description
1 polymer ?
#
loop_
_entity_poly.entity_id
_entity_poly.type
_entity_poly.pdbx_seq_one_letter_code
_entity_poly.pdbx_strand_id
1 'polypeptide(L)' 'MVETERMKMIKSLYQGEIKELCYDEIPREDGLTLINVYIKLDDGFDTKLNLGIIGVSTEEKKKELESLGYKRILKK' A
#
# COMPACT_ATOMS: atom_id res chain seq x y z
N MET A 1 -8.68 2.19 -13.71
CA MET A 1 -8.36 1.40 -12.50
C MET A 1 -9.67 0.85 -11.97
N VAL A 2 -9.75 -0.47 -11.75
CA VAL A 2 -10.94 -1.08 -11.12
C VAL A 2 -10.87 -0.78 -9.62
N GLU A 3 -11.90 -0.17 -9.07
CA GLU A 3 -11.99 0.13 -7.64
C GLU A 3 -12.13 -1.20 -6.86
N THR A 4 -11.19 -1.49 -5.96
CA THR A 4 -11.22 -2.71 -5.16
C THR A 4 -12.14 -2.54 -3.95
N GLU A 5 -12.75 -3.63 -3.46
CA GLU A 5 -13.56 -3.65 -2.22
C GLU A 5 -12.79 -3.04 -1.04
N ARG A 6 -11.47 -3.25 -0.99
CA ARG A 6 -10.58 -2.68 0.01
C ARG A 6 -10.48 -1.16 -0.10
N MET A 7 -10.43 -0.59 -1.30
CA MET A 7 -10.49 0.87 -1.51
C MET A 7 -11.81 1.45 -1.00
N LYS A 8 -12.95 0.79 -1.27
CA LYS A 8 -14.26 1.26 -0.79
C LYS A 8 -14.33 1.29 0.74
N MET A 9 -13.85 0.24 1.40
CA MET A 9 -13.80 0.18 2.86
C MET A 9 -12.99 1.34 3.45
N ILE A 10 -11.85 1.66 2.84
CA ILE A 10 -10.99 2.72 3.36
C ILE A 10 -11.56 4.11 3.03
N LYS A 11 -12.16 4.33 1.85
CA LYS A 11 -12.94 5.54 1.55
C LYS A 11 -14.14 5.71 2.49
N SER A 12 -14.70 4.62 3.00
CA SER A 12 -15.76 4.70 4.00
C SER A 12 -15.24 5.10 5.38
N LEU A 13 -14.00 4.74 5.72
CA LEU A 13 -13.34 5.10 6.98
C LEU A 13 -12.75 6.52 6.94
N TYR A 14 -12.31 6.98 5.77
CA TYR A 14 -11.73 8.28 5.54
C TYR A 14 -12.60 9.08 4.56
N GLN A 15 -13.16 10.20 5.00
CA GLN A 15 -13.98 11.09 4.16
C GLN A 15 -13.22 11.74 2.99
N GLY A 16 -11.91 11.49 2.85
CA GLY A 16 -11.08 11.94 1.74
C GLY A 16 -11.03 10.94 0.59
N GLU A 17 -10.80 11.42 -0.63
CA GLU A 17 -10.62 10.54 -1.78
C GLU A 17 -9.27 9.81 -1.70
N ILE A 18 -9.29 8.49 -1.90
CA ILE A 18 -8.06 7.71 -2.02
C ILE A 18 -7.44 7.99 -3.38
N LYS A 19 -6.23 8.56 -3.37
CA LYS A 19 -5.44 8.82 -4.57
C LYS A 19 -4.79 7.55 -5.09
N GLU A 20 -4.03 6.87 -4.22
CA GLU A 20 -3.19 5.74 -4.60
C GLU A 20 -3.06 4.72 -3.46
N LEU A 21 -3.13 3.43 -3.82
CA LEU A 21 -2.66 2.34 -2.97
C LEU A 21 -1.17 2.13 -3.22
N CYS A 22 -0.38 2.02 -2.16
CA CYS A 22 1.07 1.94 -2.24
C CYS A 22 1.59 0.81 -1.36
N TYR A 23 2.73 0.23 -1.75
CA TYR A 23 3.50 -0.65 -0.87
C TYR A 23 4.98 -0.31 -0.93
N ASP A 24 5.68 -0.51 0.19
CA ASP A 24 7.13 -0.44 0.28
C ASP A 24 7.71 -1.69 0.93
N GLU A 25 8.99 -1.91 0.67
CA GLU A 25 9.76 -3.02 1.19
C GLU A 25 10.65 -2.54 2.33
N ILE A 26 10.51 -3.17 3.49
CA ILE A 26 11.26 -2.84 4.71
C ILE A 26 12.24 -3.99 4.98
N PRO A 27 13.54 -3.82 4.71
CA PRO A 27 14.54 -4.82 5.08
C PRO A 27 14.66 -4.90 6.61
N ARG A 28 14.80 -6.12 7.13
CA ARG A 28 15.07 -6.40 8.55
C ARG A 28 16.44 -7.00 8.74
N GLU A 29 16.96 -6.85 9.95
CA GLU A 29 18.29 -7.34 10.37
C GLU A 29 18.43 -8.86 10.26
N ASP A 30 17.33 -9.60 10.35
CA ASP A 30 17.28 -11.06 10.22
C ASP A 30 17.36 -11.55 8.75
N GLY A 31 17.64 -10.64 7.80
CA GLY A 31 17.72 -10.96 6.36
C GLY A 31 16.37 -11.07 5.66
N LEU A 32 15.26 -10.94 6.39
CA LEU A 32 13.92 -10.89 5.82
C LEU A 32 13.58 -9.48 5.34
N THR A 33 12.92 -9.39 4.19
CA THR A 33 12.30 -8.14 3.72
C THR A 33 10.80 -8.24 3.97
N LEU A 34 10.19 -7.24 4.61
CA LEU A 34 8.75 -7.18 4.83
C LEU A 34 8.06 -6.23 3.86
N ILE A 35 6.81 -6.49 3.54
CA ILE A 35 5.96 -5.59 2.77
C ILE A 35 5.11 -4.80 3.74
N ASN A 36 5.28 -3.48 3.68
CA ASN A 36 4.41 -2.53 4.33
C ASN A 36 3.49 -1.90 3.28
N VAL A 37 2.19 -1.81 3.58
CA VAL A 37 1.21 -1.21 2.69
C VAL A 37 0.66 0.08 3.29
N TYR A 38 0.38 1.04 2.43
CA TYR A 38 -0.15 2.33 2.83
C TYR A 38 -0.93 2.96 1.69
N ILE A 39 -1.64 4.03 2.02
CA ILE A 39 -2.51 4.75 1.10
C ILE A 39 -2.06 6.18 1.05
N LYS A 40 -2.06 6.76 -0.14
CA LYS A 40 -2.02 8.21 -0.31
C LYS A 40 -3.43 8.73 -0.48
N LEU A 41 -3.77 9.71 0.32
CA LEU A 41 -5.01 10.46 0.17
C LEU A 41 -4.81 11.61 -0.81
N ASP A 42 -5.88 12.00 -1.48
CA ASP A 42 -5.95 13.22 -2.29
C ASP A 42 -6.58 14.35 -1.48
N ASP A 43 -5.95 14.69 -0.36
CA ASP A 43 -6.42 15.72 0.58
C ASP A 43 -5.69 17.07 0.40
N GLY A 44 -4.79 17.17 -0.58
CA GLY A 44 -3.93 18.34 -0.80
C GLY A 44 -2.74 18.44 0.17
N PHE A 45 -2.61 17.51 1.13
CA PHE A 45 -1.54 17.48 2.14
C PHE A 45 -0.59 16.28 1.98
N ASP A 46 -0.70 15.51 0.90
CA ASP A 46 0.10 14.31 0.63
C ASP A 46 0.04 13.28 1.79
N THR A 47 -1.09 13.21 2.50
CA THR A 47 -1.23 12.34 3.68
C THR A 47 -1.04 10.88 3.31
N LYS A 48 -0.13 10.23 4.04
CA LYS A 48 0.15 8.79 3.92
C LYS A 48 -0.41 8.05 5.12
N LEU A 49 -1.43 7.23 4.89
CA LEU A 49 -2.00 6.33 5.89
C LEU A 49 -1.31 4.99 5.84
N ASN A 50 -0.51 4.70 6.85
CA ASN A 50 0.09 3.39 7.01
C ASN A 50 -0.99 2.38 7.43
N LEU A 51 -1.19 1.34 6.61
CA LEU A 51 -2.12 0.25 6.89
C LEU A 51 -1.44 -0.92 7.61
N GLY A 52 -0.11 -0.96 7.61
CA GLY A 52 0.71 -1.92 8.32
C GLY A 52 1.46 -2.91 7.44
N ILE A 53 2.16 -3.81 8.12
CA ILE A 53 2.92 -4.89 7.51
C ILE A 53 1.99 -6.07 7.22
N ILE A 54 2.02 -6.55 5.99
CA ILE A 54 1.15 -7.66 5.55
C ILE A 54 1.89 -8.99 5.35
N GLY A 55 3.21 -9.01 5.49
CA GLY A 55 4.02 -10.22 5.47
C GLY A 55 5.39 -10.02 4.83
N VAL A 56 6.04 -11.14 4.51
CA VAL A 56 7.36 -11.18 3.88
C VAL A 56 7.26 -10.80 2.39
N SER A 57 8.26 -10.07 1.90
CA SER A 57 8.42 -9.72 0.50
C SER A 57 8.83 -10.93 -0.30
N THR A 58 7.87 -11.49 -1.01
CA THR A 58 8.07 -12.53 -2.02
C THR A 58 7.57 -12.01 -3.37
N GLU A 59 8.12 -12.53 -4.46
CA GLU A 59 7.70 -12.15 -5.82
C GLU A 59 6.20 -12.42 -6.05
N GLU A 60 5.68 -13.51 -5.48
CA GLU A 60 4.25 -13.83 -5.54
C GLU A 60 3.40 -12.75 -4.86
N LYS A 61 3.83 -12.27 -3.70
CA LYS A 61 3.10 -11.26 -2.94
C LYS A 61 3.17 -9.87 -3.59
N LYS A 62 4.29 -9.53 -4.23
CA LYS A 62 4.40 -8.31 -5.04
C LYS A 62 3.45 -8.35 -6.22
N LYS A 63 3.41 -9.46 -6.96
CA LYS A 63 2.49 -9.64 -8.09
C LYS A 63 1.03 -9.59 -7.66
N GLU A 64 0.70 -10.18 -6.52
CA GLU A 64 -0.64 -10.09 -5.93
C GLU A 64 -1.02 -8.62 -5.66
N LEU A 65 -0.14 -7.85 -5.03
CA LEU A 65 -0.36 -6.43 -4.74
C LEU A 65 -0.50 -5.59 -6.01
N GLU A 66 0.35 -5.82 -7.00
CA GLU A 66 0.27 -5.13 -8.29
C GLU A 66 -1.03 -5.47 -9.03
N SER A 67 -1.48 -6.73 -8.96
CA SER A 67 -2.78 -7.17 -9.49
C SER A 67 -3.96 -6.50 -8.77
N LEU A 68 -3.83 -6.28 -7.46
CA LEU A 68 -4.79 -5.52 -6.64
C LEU A 68 -4.70 -4.00 -6.84
N GLY A 69 -3.79 -3.52 -7.70
CA GLY A 69 -3.64 -2.10 -8.04
C GLY A 69 -2.77 -1.29 -7.07
N TYR A 70 -1.99 -1.93 -6.21
CA TYR A 70 -0.99 -1.25 -5.39
C TYR A 70 0.24 -0.91 -6.23
N LYS A 71 0.77 0.30 -6.05
CA LYS A 71 2.02 0.74 -6.67
C LYS A 71 3.20 0.53 -5.73
N ARG A 72 4.28 -0.03 -6.27
CA ARG A 72 5.56 -0.13 -5.56
C ARG A 72 6.17 1.26 -5.41
N ILE A 73 6.50 1.65 -4.19
CA ILE A 73 7.23 2.89 -3.92
C ILE A 73 8.69 2.56 -3.67
N LEU A 74 9.52 2.91 -4.64
CA LEU A 74 10.98 2.85 -4.50
C LEU A 74 11.43 4.05 -3.66
N LYS A 75 11.87 3.80 -2.43
CA LYS A 75 12.60 4.83 -1.66
C LYS A 75 13.92 5.08 -2.39
N LYS A 76 14.07 6.28 -2.97
CA LYS A 76 15.32 6.79 -3.53
C LYS A 76 16.30 7.15 -2.44
#